data_AF-A0A9D6YTI4-F1
#
_entry.id   AF-A0A9D6YTI4-F1
#
_cell.length_a   1.000
_cell.length_b   1.000
_cell.length_c   1.000
_cell.angle_alpha   90.00
_cell.angle_beta   90.00
_cell.angle_gamma   90.00
#
_symmetry.space_group_name_H-M   'P 1'
#
loop_
_entity.id
_entity.type
_entity.pdbx_description
1 polymer ?
#
loop_
_entity_poly.entity_id
_entity_poly.type
_entity_poly.pdbx_seq_one_letter_code
_entity_poly.pdbx_strand_id
1 'polypeptide(L)'
;MSFEEFSRYIAAYELSGVDPDAQPSEALRARIRGAAMIFASDAPRVSDTLARMDVTADTLDPAFREAPPIAPKLPLLLPAIGWLALARARGEVSPTLREARAALVRRAESCAMRLAAASDKGDVALIGHGWFNRYVAQALIAQGWRNSKGPGFRSPWGFLCLQQASHR
;
A
#
# COMPACT_ATOMS: atom_id res chain seq x y z
N MET A 1 -18.44 16.58 3.49
CA MET A 1 -17.16 17.06 4.03
C MET A 1 -16.43 17.86 2.97
N SER A 2 -15.75 18.94 3.36
CA SER A 2 -14.82 19.69 2.52
C SER A 2 -13.55 18.87 2.21
N PHE A 3 -12.70 19.36 1.31
CA PHE A 3 -11.41 18.71 1.03
C PHE A 3 -10.50 18.68 2.28
N GLU A 4 -10.53 19.72 3.11
CA GLU A 4 -9.73 19.80 4.33
C GLU A 4 -10.23 18.83 5.40
N GLU A 5 -11.55 18.74 5.57
CA GLU A 5 -12.19 17.73 6.43
C GLU A 5 -11.88 16.31 5.95
N PHE A 6 -11.93 16.07 4.64
CA PHE A 6 -11.52 14.80 4.05
C PHE A 6 -10.05 14.49 4.29
N SER A 7 -9.16 15.47 4.14
CA SER A 7 -7.72 15.30 4.39
C SER A 7 -7.45 14.96 5.86
N ARG A 8 -8.13 15.63 6.79
CA ARG A 8 -8.08 15.29 8.23
C ARG A 8 -8.66 13.91 8.52
N TYR A 9 -9.77 13.54 7.87
CA TYR A 9 -10.38 12.22 8.00
C TYR A 9 -9.41 11.11 7.55
N ILE A 10 -8.72 11.29 6.42
CA ILE A 10 -7.71 10.33 5.94
C ILE A 10 -6.52 10.25 6.91
N ALA A 11 -6.01 11.40 7.39
CA ALA A 11 -4.91 11.42 8.35
C ALA A 11 -5.28 10.71 9.67
N ALA A 12 -6.49 10.95 10.19
CA ALA A 12 -6.99 10.25 11.37
C ALA A 12 -7.14 8.74 11.13
N TYR A 13 -7.58 8.34 9.94
CA TYR A 13 -7.66 6.92 9.56
C TYR A 13 -6.28 6.25 9.50
N GLU A 14 -5.22 6.94 9.07
CA GLU A 14 -3.85 6.39 9.12
C GLU A 14 -3.34 6.17 10.55
N LEU A 15 -3.78 7.02 11.49
CA LEU A 15 -3.44 6.92 12.91
C LEU A 15 -4.33 5.94 13.66
N SER A 16 -5.50 5.59 13.12
CA SER A 16 -6.38 4.59 13.73
C SER A 16 -5.83 3.17 13.55
N GLY A 17 -5.91 2.36 14.60
CA GLY A 17 -5.54 0.95 14.54
C GLY A 17 -6.42 0.13 13.59
N VAL A 18 -6.03 -1.12 13.35
CA VAL A 18 -6.86 -2.07 12.59
C VAL A 18 -8.10 -2.41 13.40
N ASP A 19 -9.24 -2.54 12.71
CA ASP A 19 -10.51 -3.02 13.29
C ASP A 19 -10.25 -4.17 14.28
N PRO A 20 -10.62 -4.00 15.57
CA PRO A 20 -10.34 -4.98 16.62
C PRO A 20 -10.82 -6.39 16.29
N ASP A 21 -11.97 -6.49 15.62
CA ASP A 21 -12.64 -7.74 15.31
C ASP A 21 -12.13 -8.38 14.01
N ALA A 22 -11.42 -7.61 13.17
CA ALA A 22 -10.83 -8.12 11.94
C ALA A 22 -9.52 -8.86 12.25
N GLN A 23 -9.56 -10.19 12.17
CA GLN A 23 -8.37 -11.04 12.32
C GLN A 23 -7.82 -11.46 10.95
N PRO A 24 -6.48 -11.50 10.77
CA PRO A 24 -5.91 -12.10 9.57
C PRO A 24 -6.25 -13.60 9.54
N SER A 25 -6.36 -14.17 8.34
CA SER A 25 -6.52 -15.62 8.22
C SER A 25 -5.21 -16.33 8.60
N GLU A 26 -5.31 -17.56 9.09
CA GLU A 26 -4.12 -18.35 9.43
C GLU A 26 -3.22 -18.59 8.22
N ALA A 27 -3.82 -18.79 7.05
CA ALA A 27 -3.09 -18.92 5.78
C ALA A 27 -2.26 -17.66 5.46
N LEU A 28 -2.78 -16.46 5.75
CA LEU A 28 -2.03 -15.22 5.57
C LEU A 28 -0.90 -15.10 6.59
N ARG A 29 -1.16 -15.41 7.87
CA ARG A 29 -0.14 -15.42 8.93
C ARG A 29 1.01 -16.36 8.60
N ALA A 30 0.70 -17.61 8.25
CA ALA A 30 1.70 -18.61 7.90
C ALA A 30 2.59 -18.16 6.72
N ARG A 31 1.99 -17.51 5.72
CA ARG A 31 2.75 -17.03 4.56
C ARG A 31 3.67 -15.84 4.87
N ILE A 32 3.24 -14.95 5.76
CA ILE A 32 4.08 -13.83 6.19
C ILE A 32 5.21 -14.31 7.10
N ARG A 33 4.93 -15.23 8.03
CA ARG A 33 5.97 -15.86 8.87
C ARG A 33 6.99 -16.66 8.07
N GLY A 34 6.58 -17.24 6.93
CA GLY A 34 7.47 -17.97 6.03
C GLY A 34 8.28 -17.08 5.07
N ALA A 35 8.07 -15.76 5.07
CA ALA A 35 8.84 -14.86 4.23
C ALA A 35 10.30 -14.80 4.72
N ALA A 36 11.25 -14.81 3.79
CA ALA A 36 12.66 -14.61 4.07
C ALA A 36 12.97 -13.19 4.54
N MET A 37 12.15 -12.21 4.15
CA MET A 37 12.27 -10.82 4.59
C MET A 37 10.91 -10.13 4.66
N ILE A 38 10.71 -9.33 5.71
CA ILE A 38 9.50 -8.56 5.96
C ILE A 38 9.84 -7.06 5.94
N PHE A 39 9.27 -6.35 4.96
CA PHE A 39 9.27 -4.90 4.89
C PHE A 39 7.96 -4.36 5.46
N ALA A 40 8.04 -3.26 6.19
CA ALA A 40 6.90 -2.58 6.74
C ALA A 40 7.05 -1.06 6.66
N SER A 41 5.92 -0.36 6.56
CA SER A 41 5.91 1.08 6.89
C SER A 41 5.95 1.28 8.40
N ASP A 42 6.42 2.43 8.84
CA ASP A 42 6.40 2.91 10.23
C ASP A 42 5.06 3.55 10.65
N ALA A 43 3.98 3.33 9.91
CA ALA A 43 2.65 3.80 10.30
C ALA A 43 2.15 3.04 11.56
N PRO A 44 1.52 3.71 12.54
CA PRO A 44 1.07 3.06 13.79
C PRO A 44 0.19 1.82 13.57
N ARG A 45 -0.75 1.90 12.62
CA ARG A 45 -1.61 0.76 12.24
C ARG A 45 -0.87 -0.45 11.67
N VAL A 46 0.33 -0.26 11.13
CA VAL A 46 1.17 -1.36 10.64
C VAL A 46 1.86 -2.05 11.82
N SER A 47 2.23 -1.32 12.87
CA SER A 47 2.70 -1.92 14.13
C SER A 47 1.65 -2.84 14.74
N ASP A 48 0.38 -2.44 14.76
CA ASP A 48 -0.73 -3.31 15.21
C ASP A 48 -0.86 -4.57 14.35
N THR A 49 -0.66 -4.43 13.04
CA THR A 49 -0.66 -5.56 12.11
C THR A 49 0.47 -6.54 12.42
N LEU A 50 1.69 -6.06 12.59
CA LEU A 50 2.86 -6.88 12.92
C LEU A 50 2.62 -7.67 14.21
N ALA A 51 2.11 -7.00 15.25
CA ALA A 51 1.77 -7.64 16.53
C ALA A 51 0.71 -8.74 16.38
N ARG A 52 -0.38 -8.49 15.62
CA ARG A 52 -1.44 -9.49 15.37
C ARG A 52 -0.99 -10.68 14.51
N MET A 53 0.06 -10.50 13.72
CA MET A 53 0.67 -11.57 12.93
C MET A 53 1.78 -12.31 13.72
N ASP A 54 2.18 -11.79 14.87
CA ASP A 54 3.30 -12.26 15.69
C ASP A 54 4.58 -12.33 14.85
N VAL A 55 4.91 -11.21 14.19
CA VAL A 55 6.11 -11.05 13.36
C VAL A 55 6.75 -9.69 13.58
N THR A 56 8.06 -9.60 13.30
CA THR A 56 8.81 -8.35 13.27
C THR A 56 9.20 -8.01 11.84
N ALA A 57 9.24 -6.72 11.51
CA ALA A 57 9.77 -6.29 10.22
C ALA A 57 11.30 -6.24 10.26
N ASP A 58 11.95 -6.81 9.25
CA ASP A 58 13.40 -6.67 9.03
C ASP A 58 13.75 -5.27 8.54
N THR A 59 12.81 -4.60 7.87
CA THR A 59 12.95 -3.21 7.43
C THR A 59 11.69 -2.44 7.75
N LEU A 60 11.84 -1.40 8.57
CA LEU A 60 10.80 -0.42 8.85
C LEU A 60 11.17 0.90 8.18
N ASP A 61 10.37 1.35 7.20
CA ASP A 61 10.74 2.51 6.38
C ASP A 61 9.52 3.36 5.96
N PRO A 62 9.54 4.69 6.18
CA PRO A 62 8.46 5.58 5.80
C PRO A 62 8.18 5.65 4.29
N ALA A 63 9.10 5.20 3.44
CA ALA A 63 8.88 5.08 2.00
C ALA A 63 7.65 4.19 1.67
N PHE A 64 7.30 3.24 2.55
CA PHE A 64 6.16 2.34 2.42
C PHE A 64 4.84 2.88 2.99
N ARG A 65 4.81 4.10 3.58
CA ARG A 65 3.56 4.73 4.05
C ARG A 65 2.58 4.95 2.91
N GLU A 66 1.28 5.00 3.24
CA GLU A 66 0.21 5.19 2.26
C GLU A 66 0.45 6.43 1.39
N ALA A 67 -0.13 6.42 0.19
CA ALA A 67 -0.10 7.61 -0.64
C ALA A 67 -1.05 8.67 -0.05
N PRO A 68 -0.62 9.95 0.02
CA PRO A 68 -1.55 11.01 0.33
C PRO A 68 -2.65 11.09 -0.75
N PRO A 69 -3.87 11.56 -0.42
CA PRO A 69 -4.91 11.75 -1.41
C PRO A 69 -4.51 12.84 -2.42
N ILE A 70 -4.39 12.47 -3.70
CA ILE A 70 -4.02 13.38 -4.78
C ILE A 70 -5.28 13.82 -5.55
N ALA A 71 -6.01 14.78 -4.99
CA ALA A 71 -7.23 15.33 -5.58
C ALA A 71 -7.17 16.88 -5.72
N PRO A 72 -7.91 17.46 -6.68
CA PRO A 72 -8.06 18.91 -6.75
C PRO A 72 -8.79 19.47 -5.54
N LYS A 73 -8.32 20.63 -5.06
CA LYS A 73 -8.98 21.38 -3.98
C LYS A 73 -10.19 22.12 -4.56
N LEU A 74 -11.31 21.42 -4.67
CA LEU A 74 -12.56 21.98 -5.17
C LEU A 74 -13.41 22.50 -4.00
N PRO A 75 -14.16 23.61 -4.17
CA PRO A 75 -15.08 24.13 -3.15
C PRO A 75 -16.40 23.33 -3.13
N LEU A 76 -16.29 22.00 -3.06
CA LEU A 76 -17.41 21.07 -3.07
C LEU A 76 -17.57 20.43 -1.69
N LEU A 77 -18.80 20.05 -1.36
CA LEU A 77 -19.08 19.16 -0.24
C LEU A 77 -19.42 17.78 -0.79
N LEU A 78 -18.52 16.82 -0.57
CA LEU A 78 -18.69 15.44 -1.02
C LEU A 78 -18.70 14.49 0.17
N PRO A 79 -19.33 13.30 0.04
CA PRO A 79 -19.08 12.21 0.96
C PRO A 79 -17.63 11.71 0.80
N ALA A 80 -17.08 11.02 1.82
CA ALA A 80 -15.70 10.50 1.79
C ALA A 80 -15.40 9.66 0.54
N ILE A 81 -16.37 8.86 0.10
CA ILE A 81 -16.23 8.03 -1.11
C ILE A 81 -16.07 8.88 -2.40
N GLY A 82 -16.69 10.05 -2.47
CA GLY A 82 -16.55 10.96 -3.60
C GLY A 82 -15.16 11.57 -3.67
N TRP A 83 -14.63 12.01 -2.52
CA TRP A 83 -13.25 12.49 -2.44
C TRP A 83 -12.22 11.40 -2.74
N LEU A 84 -12.45 10.16 -2.27
CA LEU A 84 -11.63 9.01 -2.64
C LEU A 84 -11.66 8.75 -4.15
N ALA A 85 -12.82 8.83 -4.79
CA ALA A 85 -12.94 8.66 -6.24
C ALA A 85 -12.12 9.73 -6.98
N LEU A 86 -12.20 10.99 -6.57
CA LEU A 86 -11.41 12.08 -7.15
C LEU A 86 -9.90 11.88 -6.95
N ALA A 87 -9.48 11.48 -5.74
CA ALA A 87 -8.07 11.24 -5.45
C ALA A 87 -7.47 10.10 -6.29
N ARG A 88 -8.30 9.15 -6.70
CA ARG A 88 -7.90 7.95 -7.45
C ARG A 88 -8.07 8.09 -8.96
N ALA A 89 -8.83 9.09 -9.43
CA ALA A 89 -9.03 9.37 -10.86
C ALA A 89 -7.68 9.64 -11.54
N ARG A 90 -7.45 9.15 -12.76
CA ARG A 90 -6.15 9.27 -13.47
C ARG A 90 -6.04 10.51 -14.37
N GLY A 91 -6.95 11.47 -14.23
CA GLY A 91 -6.99 12.67 -15.06
C GLY A 91 -5.89 13.69 -14.69
N GLU A 92 -5.35 14.35 -15.71
CA GLU A 92 -4.42 15.46 -15.55
C GLU A 92 -5.22 16.75 -15.27
N VAL A 93 -5.50 17.01 -13.99
CA VAL A 93 -6.31 18.17 -13.58
C VAL A 93 -5.46 19.44 -13.41
N SER A 94 -4.18 19.30 -13.06
CA SER A 94 -3.22 20.42 -12.98
C SER A 94 -1.76 19.95 -13.03
N PRO A 95 -0.79 20.82 -13.37
CA PRO A 95 0.63 20.51 -13.29
C PRO A 95 1.08 20.04 -11.91
N THR A 96 0.58 20.65 -10.83
CA THR A 96 0.91 20.26 -9.45
C THR A 96 0.44 18.84 -9.12
N LEU A 97 -0.78 18.47 -9.52
CA LEU A 97 -1.29 17.12 -9.28
C LEU A 97 -0.58 16.07 -10.14
N ARG A 98 -0.15 16.45 -11.35
CA ARG A 98 0.68 15.61 -12.21
C ARG A 98 2.03 15.31 -11.55
N GLU A 99 2.70 16.34 -11.03
CA GLU A 99 3.98 16.17 -10.34
C GLU A 99 3.84 15.31 -9.08
N ALA A 100 2.80 15.53 -8.28
CA ALA A 100 2.52 14.70 -7.10
C ALA A 100 2.31 13.21 -7.47
N ARG A 101 1.61 12.94 -8.58
CA ARG A 101 1.44 11.56 -9.10
C ARG A 101 2.74 10.98 -9.60
N ALA A 102 3.54 11.76 -10.32
CA ALA A 102 4.85 11.33 -10.80
C ALA A 102 5.78 10.99 -9.63
N ALA A 103 5.81 11.82 -8.58
CA ALA A 103 6.55 11.55 -7.35
C ALA A 103 6.08 10.25 -6.66
N LEU A 104 4.77 10.03 -6.60
CA LEU A 104 4.20 8.79 -6.06
C LEU A 104 4.66 7.55 -6.85
N VAL A 105 4.65 7.63 -8.19
CA VAL A 105 5.10 6.55 -9.07
C VAL A 105 6.59 6.29 -8.87
N ARG A 106 7.44 7.33 -8.88
CA ARG A 106 8.89 7.19 -8.62
C ARG A 106 9.18 6.54 -7.26
N ARG A 107 8.43 6.93 -6.23
CA ARG A 107 8.53 6.30 -4.90
C ARG A 107 8.19 4.82 -4.95
N ALA A 108 7.10 4.46 -5.64
CA ALA A 108 6.68 3.07 -5.77
C ALA A 108 7.67 2.22 -6.58
N GLU A 109 8.26 2.78 -7.65
CA GLU A 109 9.32 2.13 -8.43
C GLU A 109 10.56 1.86 -7.57
N SER A 110 11.00 2.84 -6.78
CA SER A 110 12.11 2.66 -5.84
C SER A 110 11.82 1.56 -4.81
N CYS A 111 10.61 1.54 -4.24
CA CYS A 111 10.19 0.48 -3.33
C CYS A 111 10.15 -0.89 -4.02
N ALA A 112 9.61 -0.97 -5.24
CA ALA A 112 9.56 -2.20 -6.02
C ALA A 112 10.96 -2.77 -6.30
N MET A 113 11.93 -1.93 -6.67
CA MET A 113 13.32 -2.37 -6.86
C MET A 113 13.92 -2.98 -5.59
N ARG A 114 13.67 -2.37 -4.42
CA ARG A 114 14.14 -2.88 -3.13
C ARG A 114 13.55 -4.26 -2.81
N LEU A 115 12.25 -4.43 -3.04
CA LEU A 115 11.56 -5.71 -2.82
C LEU A 115 12.03 -6.79 -3.80
N ALA A 116 12.21 -6.43 -5.07
CA ALA A 116 12.74 -7.34 -6.09
C ALA A 116 14.16 -7.79 -5.75
N ALA A 117 15.06 -6.87 -5.36
CA ALA A 117 16.41 -7.23 -4.95
C ALA A 117 16.44 -8.10 -3.68
N ALA A 118 15.54 -7.84 -2.72
CA ALA A 118 15.42 -8.69 -1.53
C ALA A 118 14.92 -10.10 -1.87
N SER A 119 14.15 -10.25 -2.95
CA SER A 119 13.55 -11.52 -3.35
C SER A 119 14.55 -12.56 -3.86
N ASP A 120 15.77 -12.14 -4.21
CA ASP A 120 16.88 -13.04 -4.55
C ASP A 120 17.24 -14.00 -3.39
N LYS A 121 16.85 -13.66 -2.16
CA LYS A 121 17.08 -14.46 -0.95
C LYS A 121 15.87 -15.29 -0.51
N GLY A 122 14.75 -15.22 -1.23
CA GLY A 122 13.51 -15.92 -0.92
C GLY A 122 12.27 -15.00 -0.94
N ASP A 123 11.14 -15.51 -0.49
CA ASP A 123 9.88 -14.77 -0.50
C ASP A 123 9.96 -13.49 0.36
N VAL A 124 9.44 -12.38 -0.15
CA VAL A 124 9.42 -11.08 0.55
C VAL A 124 7.98 -10.66 0.84
N ALA A 125 7.72 -10.24 2.08
CA ALA A 125 6.45 -9.65 2.47
C ALA A 125 6.58 -8.13 2.58
N LEU A 126 5.62 -7.40 2.00
CA LEU A 126 5.40 -5.98 2.27
C LEU A 126 4.12 -5.80 3.07
N ILE A 127 4.25 -5.29 4.29
CA ILE A 127 3.16 -4.93 5.18
C ILE A 127 3.00 -3.40 5.16
N GLY A 128 1.91 -2.95 4.56
CA GLY A 128 1.68 -1.53 4.35
C GLY A 128 0.23 -1.25 4.02
N HIS A 129 0.01 -0.28 3.14
CA HIS A 129 -1.31 0.23 2.89
C HIS A 129 -1.80 -0.11 1.47
N GLY A 130 -3.09 -0.38 1.35
CA GLY A 130 -3.66 -0.99 0.15
C GLY A 130 -3.64 -0.09 -1.09
N TRP A 131 -3.57 1.23 -0.97
CA TRP A 131 -3.48 2.09 -2.15
C TRP A 131 -2.05 2.19 -2.67
N PHE A 132 -1.07 2.43 -1.80
CA PHE A 132 0.34 2.48 -2.17
C PHE A 132 0.87 1.12 -2.61
N ASN A 133 0.47 0.03 -1.94
CA ASN A 133 0.83 -1.33 -2.37
C ASN A 133 0.34 -1.67 -3.79
N ARG A 134 -0.74 -1.03 -4.28
CA ARG A 134 -1.14 -1.17 -5.70
C ARG A 134 -0.14 -0.52 -6.65
N TYR A 135 0.44 0.63 -6.29
CA TYR A 135 1.48 1.27 -7.10
C TYR A 135 2.76 0.44 -7.10
N VAL A 136 3.16 -0.07 -5.93
CA VAL A 136 4.32 -0.97 -5.83
C VAL A 136 4.11 -2.23 -6.66
N ALA A 137 2.92 -2.84 -6.57
CA ALA A 137 2.58 -4.00 -7.38
C ALA A 137 2.58 -3.70 -8.89
N GLN A 138 2.08 -2.53 -9.31
CA GLN A 138 2.15 -2.10 -10.72
C GLN A 138 3.58 -1.93 -11.19
N ALA A 139 4.46 -1.34 -10.37
CA ALA A 139 5.87 -1.20 -10.70
C ALA A 139 6.58 -2.57 -10.81
N LEU A 140 6.30 -3.51 -9.90
CA LEU A 140 6.80 -4.89 -10.00
C LEU A 140 6.28 -5.58 -11.28
N ILE A 141 4.99 -5.43 -11.61
CA ILE A 141 4.43 -6.01 -12.83
C ILE A 141 5.10 -5.43 -14.09
N ALA A 142 5.40 -4.12 -14.10
CA ALA A 142 6.15 -3.48 -15.17
C ALA A 142 7.58 -4.02 -15.31
N GLN A 143 8.16 -4.56 -14.22
CA GLN A 143 9.45 -5.25 -14.19
C GLN A 143 9.35 -6.75 -14.54
N GLY A 144 8.19 -7.22 -15.04
CA GLY A 144 8.02 -8.61 -15.49
C GLY A 144 7.45 -9.57 -14.43
N TRP A 145 7.07 -9.07 -13.25
CA TRP A 145 6.38 -9.88 -12.26
C TRP A 145 4.93 -10.14 -12.69
N ARG A 146 4.39 -11.30 -12.31
CA ARG A 146 3.01 -11.69 -12.60
C ARG A 146 2.20 -11.76 -11.33
N ASN A 147 0.99 -11.23 -11.38
CA ASN A 147 0.03 -11.41 -10.30
C ASN A 147 -0.43 -12.87 -10.29
N SER A 148 -0.09 -13.58 -9.22
CA SER A 148 -0.34 -15.00 -9.11
C SER A 148 -1.60 -15.30 -8.30
N LYS A 149 -1.85 -14.59 -7.18
CA LYS A 149 -2.96 -14.85 -6.24
C LYS A 149 -3.29 -13.63 -5.37
N GLY A 150 -4.48 -13.64 -4.75
CA GLY A 150 -4.84 -12.75 -3.63
C GLY A 150 -6.21 -12.08 -3.78
N PRO A 151 -6.92 -11.76 -2.68
CA PRO A 151 -8.24 -11.11 -2.72
C PRO A 151 -8.17 -9.64 -3.17
N GLY A 152 -6.95 -9.10 -3.36
CA GLY A 152 -6.72 -7.68 -3.55
C GLY A 152 -7.04 -6.88 -2.29
N PHE A 153 -7.05 -5.55 -2.41
CA PHE A 153 -7.18 -4.65 -1.26
C PHE A 153 -8.60 -4.08 -1.14
N ARG A 154 -9.62 -4.95 -1.15
CA ARG A 154 -11.04 -4.56 -0.96
C ARG A 154 -11.57 -4.82 0.45
N SER A 155 -10.86 -5.63 1.24
CA SER A 155 -11.18 -5.96 2.62
C SER A 155 -10.03 -5.56 3.56
N PRO A 156 -10.27 -5.46 4.88
CA PRO A 156 -9.20 -5.58 5.86
C PRO A 156 -8.34 -6.81 5.54
N TRP A 157 -7.02 -6.70 5.75
CA TRP A 157 -6.06 -7.78 5.48
C TRP A 157 -5.99 -8.25 4.02
N GLY A 158 -6.51 -7.46 3.08
CA GLY A 158 -6.40 -7.74 1.66
C GLY A 158 -4.94 -7.73 1.18
N PHE A 159 -4.58 -8.67 0.30
CA PHE A 159 -3.20 -8.83 -0.18
C PHE A 159 -3.15 -9.23 -1.66
N LEU A 160 -1.95 -9.10 -2.23
CA LEU A 160 -1.57 -9.65 -3.53
C LEU A 160 -0.31 -10.52 -3.38
N CYS A 161 -0.19 -11.52 -4.24
CA CYS A 161 1.00 -12.32 -4.43
C CYS A 161 1.53 -12.06 -5.82
N LEU A 162 2.80 -11.69 -5.93
CA LEU A 162 3.47 -11.56 -7.21
C LEU A 162 4.54 -12.63 -7.31
N GLN A 163 4.75 -13.15 -8.50
CA GLN A 163 5.82 -14.11 -8.81
C GLN A 163 6.63 -13.59 -9.97
N GLN A 164 7.94 -13.71 -9.90
CA GLN A 164 8.80 -13.39 -11.03
C GLN A 164 8.47 -14.34 -12.18
N ALA A 165 8.32 -13.81 -13.39
CA ALA A 165 8.17 -14.67 -14.55
C ALA A 165 9.46 -15.48 -14.70
N SER A 166 9.38 -16.81 -14.62
CA SER A 166 10.53 -17.68 -14.88
C SER A 166 11.07 -17.36 -16.27
N HIS A 167 12.34 -16.97 -16.36
CA HIS A 167 13.06 -16.95 -17.63
C HIS A 167 13.05 -18.39 -18.16
N ARG A 168 12.31 -18.64 -19.23
CA ARG A 168 12.49 -19.82 -20.07
C ARG A 168 13.64 -19.59 -21.02
#